data_AF-A0A2H0L6F9-F1
#
_entry.id   AF-A0A2H0L6F9-F1
#
_cell.length_a   1.000
_cell.length_b   1.000
_cell.length_c   1.000
_cell.angle_alpha   90.00
_cell.angle_beta   90.00
_cell.angle_gamma   90.00
#
_symmetry.space_group_name_H-M   'P 1'
#
loop_
_entity.id
_entity.type
_entity.pdbx_description
1 polymer ?
#
loop_
_entity_poly.entity_id
_entity_poly.type
_entity_poly.pdbx_seq_one_letter_code
_entity_poly.pdbx_strand_id
1 'polypeptide(L)'
;MKKLVILILSFIFVVAIFAPLSSRAQEASQEKNKVYISFFYGDGCPHCAKEQVFLNKLEYDFSNVEIKRFEVWRNRDNAELMSKVVKELGISISSVPLTVIGDEAISGYLNDATTGMRIKRIMQEHKDHGCVDIVDAVQNGSNKENVQCAPEDSNTQISLPIFGNIDPSKLSLPLLTIAVAAIDGFNPCAMWVLIFLISLLLGMQDRKKMWILGGAFIVASGLVYFLFLSAWLNLFLFLGFIAAIRIAIGIVAVGSGAYHLKEWWTNRLGACKVGDGEHKRKIMDRFRNIVSEQNFWLALAGIIAVAISVNLVELVCSAGLPAIYTNVLAGAHLNAIEYYLYLFLYMIIFMLDDMLIFVIAMTTLHVTGISAKYSRWSNLVGGVVILLLGLLLIFKPGWVMFG
;
A
#
# COMPACT_ATOMS: atom_id res chain seq x y z
N MET A 1 44.51 -19.17 43.36
CA MET A 1 43.65 -20.36 43.25
C MET A 1 42.16 -20.03 43.23
N LYS A 2 41.59 -19.31 44.20
CA LYS A 2 40.14 -18.97 44.21
C LYS A 2 39.63 -18.22 42.97
N LYS A 3 40.40 -17.26 42.42
CA LYS A 3 40.02 -16.51 41.20
C LYS A 3 40.03 -17.36 39.92
N LEU A 4 40.90 -18.39 39.86
CA LEU A 4 40.96 -19.30 38.71
C LEU A 4 39.78 -20.28 38.72
N VAL A 5 39.37 -20.74 39.90
CA VAL A 5 38.21 -21.63 40.08
C VAL A 5 36.90 -20.92 39.71
N ILE A 6 36.76 -19.64 40.07
CA ILE A 6 35.58 -18.84 39.70
C ILE A 6 35.52 -18.59 38.18
N LEU A 7 36.66 -18.37 37.53
CA LEU A 7 36.71 -18.17 36.08
C LEU A 7 36.38 -19.46 35.31
N ILE A 8 36.84 -20.60 35.81
CA ILE A 8 36.53 -21.92 35.22
C ILE A 8 35.05 -22.27 35.44
N LEU A 9 34.48 -21.99 36.62
CA LEU A 9 33.07 -22.22 36.88
C LEU A 9 32.16 -21.29 36.06
N SER A 10 32.53 -20.02 35.85
CA SER A 10 31.74 -19.13 35.00
C SER A 10 31.85 -19.52 33.52
N PHE A 11 33.00 -20.03 33.07
CA PHE A 11 33.16 -20.53 31.71
C PHE A 11 32.33 -21.81 31.47
N ILE A 12 32.31 -22.76 32.41
CA ILE A 12 31.48 -23.97 32.33
C ILE A 12 29.98 -23.61 32.34
N PHE A 13 29.57 -22.61 33.12
CA PHE A 13 28.18 -22.16 33.15
C PHE A 13 27.74 -21.49 31.84
N VAL A 14 28.61 -20.69 31.21
CA VAL A 14 28.33 -20.07 29.90
C VAL A 14 28.32 -21.11 28.77
N VAL A 15 29.19 -22.13 28.82
CA VAL A 15 29.20 -23.22 27.84
C VAL A 15 27.98 -24.15 28.00
N ALA A 16 27.46 -24.35 29.21
CA ALA A 16 26.25 -25.14 29.45
C ALA A 16 24.96 -24.42 28.97
N ILE A 17 24.94 -23.08 28.98
CA ILE A 17 23.82 -22.28 28.46
C ILE A 17 23.84 -22.18 26.92
N PHE A 18 25.02 -22.27 26.32
CA PHE A 18 25.21 -22.23 24.85
C PHE A 18 25.43 -23.59 24.19
N ALA A 19 25.37 -24.69 24.94
CA ALA A 19 25.41 -26.03 24.36
C ALA A 19 24.13 -26.22 23.52
N PRO A 20 24.24 -26.48 22.21
CA PRO A 20 23.07 -26.80 21.41
C PRO A 20 22.51 -28.12 21.94
N LEU A 21 21.33 -28.05 22.55
CA LEU A 21 20.47 -29.22 22.74
C LEU A 21 20.28 -29.83 21.36
N SER A 22 21.07 -30.86 21.06
CA SER A 22 20.87 -31.67 19.89
C SER A 22 19.59 -32.46 20.12
N SER A 23 18.48 -31.85 19.76
CA SER A 23 17.21 -32.54 19.55
C SER A 23 17.52 -33.64 18.54
N ARG A 24 17.46 -34.89 18.99
CA ARG A 24 17.42 -36.03 18.08
C ARG A 24 16.06 -35.96 17.39
N ALA A 25 15.99 -35.16 16.33
CA ALA A 25 14.82 -35.11 15.46
C ALA A 25 14.72 -36.48 14.79
N GLN A 26 13.64 -37.16 15.12
CA GLN A 26 13.27 -38.46 14.62
C GLN A 26 13.04 -38.34 13.10
N GLU A 27 13.84 -39.06 12.31
CA GLU A 27 13.56 -39.35 10.90
C GLU A 27 12.30 -40.23 10.84
N ALA A 28 11.13 -39.60 10.82
CA ALA A 28 9.85 -40.28 10.61
C ALA A 28 8.76 -39.29 10.17
N SER A 29 8.89 -38.67 8.98
CA SER A 29 7.77 -37.89 8.38
C SER A 29 8.03 -37.47 6.93
N GLN A 30 8.40 -38.37 6.03
CA GLN A 30 8.50 -38.04 4.61
C GLN A 30 7.16 -38.18 3.83
N GLU A 31 6.09 -38.68 4.46
CA GLU A 31 4.75 -38.75 3.85
C GLU A 31 3.79 -37.63 4.26
N LYS A 32 4.09 -36.83 5.30
CA LYS A 32 3.12 -35.86 5.86
C LYS A 32 3.11 -34.46 5.21
N ASN A 33 3.96 -34.18 4.22
CA ASN A 33 4.17 -32.83 3.70
C ASN A 33 3.81 -32.66 2.21
N LYS A 34 2.96 -33.53 1.65
CA LYS A 34 2.44 -33.34 0.28
C LYS A 34 1.31 -32.32 0.27
N VAL A 35 1.43 -31.28 -0.57
CA VAL A 35 0.42 -30.25 -0.77
C VAL A 35 -0.25 -30.48 -2.11
N TYR A 36 -1.58 -30.65 -2.11
CA TYR A 36 -2.37 -30.80 -3.33
C TYR A 36 -2.95 -29.45 -3.73
N ILE A 37 -2.78 -29.09 -5.00
CA ILE A 37 -3.34 -27.89 -5.61
C ILE A 37 -4.29 -28.33 -6.72
N SER A 38 -5.57 -27.98 -6.58
CA SER A 38 -6.59 -28.29 -7.57
C SER A 38 -6.87 -27.07 -8.45
N PHE A 39 -6.51 -27.15 -9.73
CA PHE A 39 -6.62 -26.09 -10.71
C PHE A 39 -7.74 -26.38 -11.71
N PHE A 40 -8.83 -25.63 -11.62
CA PHE A 40 -9.94 -25.66 -12.58
C PHE A 40 -9.73 -24.62 -13.67
N TYR A 41 -9.73 -25.05 -14.93
CA TYR A 41 -9.40 -24.22 -16.08
C TYR A 41 -10.31 -24.47 -17.28
N GLY A 42 -10.28 -23.55 -18.25
CA GLY A 42 -11.00 -23.70 -19.52
C GLY A 42 -10.04 -23.73 -20.70
N ASP A 43 -10.28 -24.64 -21.65
CA ASP A 43 -9.50 -24.69 -22.90
C ASP A 43 -9.66 -23.40 -23.71
N GLY A 44 -8.57 -22.66 -23.91
CA GLY A 44 -8.56 -21.37 -24.61
C GLY A 44 -8.71 -20.15 -23.69
N CYS A 45 -8.75 -20.34 -22.37
CA CYS A 45 -8.74 -19.27 -21.37
C CYS A 45 -7.35 -18.60 -21.25
N PRO A 46 -7.18 -17.30 -21.59
CA PRO A 46 -5.88 -16.64 -21.58
C PRO A 46 -5.23 -16.52 -20.18
N HIS A 47 -6.05 -16.31 -19.16
CA HIS A 47 -5.58 -16.21 -17.77
C HIS A 47 -5.17 -17.58 -17.21
N CYS A 48 -5.89 -18.63 -17.60
CA CYS A 48 -5.59 -20.00 -17.23
C CYS A 48 -4.24 -20.45 -17.82
N ALA A 49 -3.93 -20.06 -19.05
CA ALA A 49 -2.64 -20.36 -19.67
C ALA A 49 -1.45 -19.74 -18.90
N LYS A 50 -1.62 -18.51 -18.39
CA LYS A 50 -0.59 -17.85 -17.56
C LYS A 50 -0.41 -18.56 -16.23
N GLU A 51 -1.51 -18.89 -15.55
CA GLU A 51 -1.46 -19.63 -14.29
C GLU A 51 -0.85 -21.02 -14.47
N GLN A 52 -1.17 -21.72 -15.55
CA GLN A 52 -0.61 -23.03 -15.85
C GLN A 52 0.92 -22.98 -16.02
N VAL A 53 1.46 -21.94 -16.67
CA VAL A 53 2.92 -21.74 -16.75
C VAL A 53 3.54 -21.56 -15.36
N PHE A 54 2.88 -20.78 -14.50
CA PHE A 54 3.32 -20.58 -13.13
C PHE A 54 3.26 -21.84 -12.28
N LEU A 55 2.14 -22.58 -12.34
CA LEU A 55 1.93 -23.83 -11.62
C LEU A 55 2.92 -24.91 -12.07
N ASN A 56 3.25 -24.99 -13.35
CA ASN A 56 4.29 -25.91 -13.85
C ASN A 56 5.68 -25.59 -13.27
N LYS A 57 6.02 -24.30 -13.12
CA LYS A 57 7.25 -23.91 -12.43
C LYS A 57 7.19 -24.27 -10.95
N LEU A 58 6.03 -24.10 -10.32
CA LEU A 58 5.84 -24.42 -8.91
C LEU A 58 6.01 -25.92 -8.61
N GLU A 59 5.44 -26.78 -9.46
CA GLU A 59 5.58 -28.24 -9.39
C GLU A 59 7.04 -28.69 -9.61
N TYR A 60 7.79 -27.95 -10.45
CA TYR A 60 9.23 -28.17 -10.63
C TYR A 60 10.06 -27.71 -9.43
N ASP A 61 9.77 -26.52 -8.89
CA ASP A 61 10.52 -25.91 -7.79
C ASP A 61 10.28 -26.63 -6.44
N PHE A 62 9.12 -27.29 -6.28
CA PHE A 62 8.71 -27.93 -5.04
C PHE A 62 8.27 -29.39 -5.28
N SER A 63 9.16 -30.35 -4.96
CA SER A 63 8.91 -31.79 -5.13
C SER A 63 7.81 -32.36 -4.22
N ASN A 64 7.31 -31.57 -3.27
CA ASN A 64 6.24 -31.93 -2.34
C ASN A 64 4.89 -31.33 -2.74
N VAL A 65 4.78 -30.74 -3.93
CA VAL A 65 3.55 -30.16 -4.47
C VAL A 65 3.05 -31.03 -5.62
N GLU A 66 1.77 -31.34 -5.61
CA GLU A 66 1.11 -32.08 -6.69
C GLU A 66 -0.08 -31.28 -7.20
N ILE A 67 -0.12 -31.02 -8.52
CA ILE A 67 -1.11 -30.15 -9.12
C ILE A 67 -2.13 -30.97 -9.92
N LYS A 68 -3.33 -31.11 -9.38
CA LYS A 68 -4.49 -31.73 -10.05
C LYS A 68 -5.13 -30.69 -10.98
N ARG A 69 -5.32 -31.02 -12.25
CA ARG A 69 -5.80 -30.08 -13.28
C ARG A 69 -7.14 -30.57 -13.83
N PHE A 70 -8.15 -29.71 -13.80
CA PHE A 70 -9.53 -30.01 -14.18
C PHE A 70 -10.01 -29.03 -15.26
N GLU A 71 -10.12 -29.48 -16.50
CA GLU A 71 -10.77 -28.70 -17.57
C GLU A 71 -12.29 -28.68 -17.33
N VAL A 72 -12.97 -27.53 -17.40
CA VAL A 72 -14.41 -27.42 -17.08
C VAL A 72 -15.30 -26.88 -18.21
N TRP A 73 -14.75 -26.36 -19.31
CA TRP A 73 -15.59 -25.85 -20.41
C TRP A 73 -16.08 -26.95 -21.34
N ARG A 74 -15.29 -28.01 -21.49
CA ARG A 74 -15.57 -29.15 -22.38
C ARG A 74 -15.80 -30.44 -21.61
N ASN A 75 -15.43 -30.50 -20.34
CA ASN A 75 -15.71 -31.64 -19.47
C ASN A 75 -16.81 -31.30 -18.44
N ARG A 76 -17.97 -31.92 -18.62
CA ARG A 76 -19.15 -31.71 -17.75
C ARG A 76 -18.96 -32.23 -16.34
N ASP A 77 -18.27 -33.35 -16.18
CA ASP A 77 -18.08 -33.99 -14.86
C ASP A 77 -17.17 -33.10 -13.99
N ASN A 78 -16.13 -32.54 -14.58
CA ASN A 78 -15.27 -31.56 -13.91
C ASN A 78 -15.98 -30.23 -13.61
N ALA A 79 -16.88 -29.78 -14.49
CA ALA A 79 -17.70 -28.60 -14.23
C ALA A 79 -18.67 -28.82 -13.06
N GLU A 80 -19.26 -30.02 -12.98
CA GLU A 80 -20.10 -30.42 -11.84
C GLU A 80 -19.27 -30.52 -10.54
N LEU A 81 -18.06 -31.09 -10.62
CA LEU A 81 -17.12 -31.12 -9.49
C LEU A 81 -16.79 -29.71 -9.00
N MET A 82 -16.44 -28.80 -9.91
CA MET A 82 -16.18 -27.39 -9.59
C MET A 82 -17.39 -26.76 -8.89
N SER A 83 -18.61 -27.00 -9.39
CA SER A 83 -19.84 -26.49 -8.78
C SER A 83 -20.07 -27.03 -7.37
N LYS A 84 -19.80 -28.32 -7.13
CA LYS A 84 -19.90 -28.94 -5.79
C LYS A 84 -18.87 -28.36 -4.83
N VAL A 85 -17.62 -28.22 -5.26
CA VAL A 85 -16.53 -27.62 -4.46
C VAL A 85 -16.85 -26.18 -4.08
N VAL A 86 -17.28 -25.36 -5.03
CA VAL A 86 -17.70 -23.96 -4.80
C VAL A 86 -18.85 -23.89 -3.78
N LYS A 87 -19.83 -24.78 -3.90
CA LYS A 87 -20.95 -24.88 -2.96
C LYS A 87 -20.51 -25.27 -1.56
N GLU A 88 -19.61 -26.25 -1.44
CA GLU A 88 -19.09 -26.71 -0.14
C GLU A 88 -18.24 -25.63 0.55
N LEU A 89 -17.50 -24.85 -0.24
CA LEU A 89 -16.75 -23.69 0.25
C LEU A 89 -17.65 -22.51 0.65
N GLY A 90 -18.93 -22.50 0.26
CA GLY A 90 -19.85 -21.41 0.57
C GLY A 90 -19.56 -20.13 -0.22
N ILE A 91 -18.87 -20.24 -1.36
CA ILE A 91 -18.48 -19.12 -2.22
C ILE A 91 -19.34 -19.09 -3.50
N SER A 92 -19.49 -17.90 -4.09
CA SER A 92 -20.30 -17.71 -5.31
C SER A 92 -19.42 -17.43 -6.52
N ILE A 93 -18.58 -18.41 -6.91
CA ILE A 93 -17.62 -18.29 -8.01
C ILE A 93 -18.01 -19.25 -9.15
N SER A 94 -18.15 -18.72 -10.36
CA SER A 94 -18.52 -19.49 -11.56
C SER A 94 -17.56 -19.32 -12.74
N SER A 95 -16.39 -18.72 -12.50
CA SER A 95 -15.40 -18.38 -13.52
C SER A 95 -14.09 -19.15 -13.33
N VAL A 96 -13.37 -19.32 -14.44
CA VAL A 96 -12.01 -19.87 -14.49
C VAL A 96 -10.98 -18.78 -14.82
N PRO A 97 -9.71 -18.93 -14.41
CA PRO A 97 -9.19 -20.03 -13.59
C PRO A 97 -9.67 -19.97 -12.13
N LEU A 98 -9.85 -21.14 -11.53
CA LEU A 98 -10.12 -21.30 -10.11
C LEU A 98 -9.10 -22.28 -9.53
N THR A 99 -8.33 -21.83 -8.54
CA THR A 99 -7.31 -22.64 -7.86
C THR A 99 -7.73 -22.87 -6.42
N VAL A 100 -7.77 -24.13 -5.99
CA VAL A 100 -8.18 -24.56 -4.66
C VAL A 100 -7.01 -25.26 -3.98
N ILE A 101 -6.70 -24.87 -2.75
CA ILE A 101 -5.62 -25.44 -1.93
C ILE A 101 -6.20 -25.62 -0.53
N GLY A 102 -6.33 -26.88 -0.09
CA GLY A 102 -7.08 -27.23 1.11
C GLY A 102 -8.51 -26.71 1.05
N ASP A 103 -8.88 -25.78 1.94
CA ASP A 103 -10.19 -25.13 2.01
C ASP A 103 -10.19 -23.69 1.45
N GLU A 104 -9.07 -23.19 0.93
CA GLU A 104 -9.01 -21.87 0.29
C GLU A 104 -9.21 -21.95 -1.22
N ALA A 105 -9.97 -20.99 -1.75
CA ALA A 105 -10.20 -20.80 -3.19
C ALA A 105 -9.72 -19.43 -3.69
N ILE A 106 -9.07 -19.44 -4.86
CA ILE A 106 -8.57 -18.27 -5.55
C ILE A 106 -9.17 -18.23 -6.96
N SER A 107 -9.90 -17.16 -7.28
CA SER A 107 -10.43 -16.94 -8.62
C SER A 107 -9.59 -15.93 -9.40
N GLY A 108 -9.25 -16.29 -10.63
CA GLY A 108 -8.50 -15.46 -11.55
C GLY A 108 -7.00 -15.46 -11.31
N TYR A 109 -6.24 -15.18 -12.36
CA TYR A 109 -4.79 -15.08 -12.31
C TYR A 109 -4.28 -13.90 -13.12
N LEU A 110 -3.56 -12.99 -12.43
CA LEU A 110 -3.00 -11.80 -13.04
C LEU A 110 -1.54 -12.01 -13.45
N ASN A 111 -0.66 -12.30 -12.49
CA ASN A 111 0.77 -12.56 -12.69
C ASN A 111 1.42 -13.21 -11.44
N ASP A 112 2.68 -13.63 -11.59
CA ASP A 112 3.50 -14.27 -10.57
C ASP A 112 3.70 -13.42 -9.30
N ALA A 113 3.73 -12.08 -9.44
CA ALA A 113 4.01 -11.15 -8.34
C ALA A 113 2.80 -10.87 -7.44
N THR A 114 1.57 -11.06 -7.95
CA THR A 114 0.34 -10.85 -7.18
C THR A 114 -0.35 -12.19 -6.85
N THR A 115 -1.14 -12.73 -7.77
CA THR A 115 -1.86 -13.99 -7.59
C THR A 115 -0.90 -15.15 -7.34
N GLY A 116 0.24 -15.18 -8.05
CA GLY A 116 1.26 -16.22 -7.84
C GLY A 116 1.85 -16.21 -6.42
N MET A 117 2.10 -15.03 -5.85
CA MET A 117 2.52 -14.90 -4.45
C MET A 117 1.44 -15.37 -3.48
N ARG A 118 0.16 -15.07 -3.76
CA ARG A 118 -0.96 -15.57 -2.95
C ARG A 118 -1.04 -17.10 -2.97
N ILE A 119 -0.89 -17.73 -4.14
CA ILE A 119 -0.85 -19.20 -4.29
C ILE A 119 0.32 -19.80 -3.49
N LYS A 120 1.52 -19.21 -3.61
CA LYS A 120 2.71 -19.68 -2.87
C LYS A 120 2.53 -19.58 -1.36
N ARG A 121 1.91 -18.50 -0.87
CA ARG A 121 1.64 -18.31 0.56
C ARG A 121 0.69 -19.39 1.09
N ILE A 122 -0.46 -19.58 0.44
CA ILE A 122 -1.45 -20.58 0.87
C ILE A 122 -0.85 -21.98 0.83
N MET A 123 -0.08 -22.30 -0.22
CA MET A 123 0.66 -23.55 -0.33
C MET A 123 1.65 -23.76 0.84
N GLN A 124 2.35 -22.72 1.27
CA GLN A 124 3.29 -22.79 2.41
C GLN A 124 2.55 -22.96 3.73
N GLU A 125 1.46 -22.24 3.96
CA GLU A 125 0.61 -22.40 5.15
C GLU A 125 0.07 -23.84 5.25
N HIS A 126 -0.36 -24.41 4.12
CA HIS A 126 -0.87 -25.78 4.05
C HIS A 126 0.22 -26.84 4.24
N LYS A 127 1.49 -26.51 3.97
CA LYS A 127 2.63 -27.40 4.20
C LYS A 127 2.92 -27.59 5.69
N ASP A 128 2.70 -26.56 6.51
CA ASP A 128 3.07 -26.56 7.92
C ASP A 128 1.95 -27.11 8.83
N HIS A 129 0.69 -27.04 8.36
CA HIS A 129 -0.50 -27.40 9.15
C HIS A 129 -1.23 -28.67 8.69
N GLY A 130 -0.92 -29.20 7.51
CA GLY A 130 -1.43 -30.50 7.04
C GLY A 130 -2.96 -30.54 6.90
N CYS A 131 -3.50 -29.77 5.95
CA CYS A 131 -4.94 -29.75 5.68
C CYS A 131 -5.36 -30.84 4.68
N VAL A 132 -6.63 -31.27 4.76
CA VAL A 132 -7.25 -32.22 3.83
C VAL A 132 -7.63 -31.49 2.53
N ASP A 133 -7.33 -32.08 1.37
CA ASP A 133 -7.74 -31.58 0.06
C ASP A 133 -9.27 -31.64 -0.09
N ILE A 134 -9.95 -30.48 -0.06
CA ILE A 134 -11.42 -30.43 -0.12
C ILE A 134 -11.94 -30.97 -1.45
N VAL A 135 -11.16 -30.87 -2.53
CA VAL A 135 -11.55 -31.40 -3.84
C VAL A 135 -11.55 -32.92 -3.79
N ASP A 136 -10.57 -33.52 -3.12
CA ASP A 136 -10.51 -34.97 -2.89
C ASP A 136 -11.67 -35.45 -1.98
N ALA A 137 -11.99 -34.70 -0.92
CA ALA A 137 -13.11 -34.99 -0.04
C ALA A 137 -14.45 -34.98 -0.80
N VAL A 138 -14.66 -34.00 -1.67
CA VAL A 138 -15.86 -33.89 -2.51
C VAL A 138 -15.93 -35.01 -3.56
N GLN A 139 -14.79 -35.42 -4.15
CA GLN A 139 -14.73 -36.55 -5.08
C GLN A 139 -15.06 -37.89 -4.40
N ASN A 140 -14.66 -38.06 -3.13
CA ASN A 140 -14.87 -39.28 -2.35
C ASN A 140 -16.18 -39.28 -1.53
N GLY A 141 -17.02 -38.25 -1.68
CA GLY A 141 -18.35 -38.18 -1.04
C GLY A 141 -18.35 -37.90 0.47
N SER A 142 -17.32 -37.21 0.98
CA SER A 142 -17.23 -36.78 2.38
C SER A 142 -17.67 -35.31 2.54
N ASN A 143 -18.45 -35.01 3.59
CA ASN A 143 -18.90 -33.64 3.92
C ASN A 143 -17.83 -32.84 4.70
N LYS A 144 -17.89 -31.51 4.60
CA LYS A 144 -17.02 -30.52 5.30
C LYS A 144 -16.86 -30.76 6.81
N GLU A 145 -17.82 -31.41 7.46
CA GLU A 145 -17.81 -31.65 8.91
C GLU A 145 -16.67 -32.57 9.40
N ASN A 146 -16.04 -33.34 8.51
CA ASN A 146 -14.86 -34.17 8.84
C ASN A 146 -13.51 -33.51 8.48
N VAL A 147 -13.51 -32.28 7.99
CA VAL A 147 -12.31 -31.55 7.58
C VAL A 147 -11.91 -30.57 8.69
N GLN A 148 -11.03 -31.03 9.58
CA GLN A 148 -10.38 -30.16 10.58
C GLN A 148 -9.14 -29.51 9.97
N CYS A 149 -9.34 -28.40 9.25
CA CYS A 149 -8.30 -27.40 9.07
C CYS A 149 -8.22 -26.57 10.36
N ALA A 150 -7.01 -26.27 10.83
CA ALA A 150 -6.83 -25.34 11.94
C ALA A 150 -7.48 -23.98 11.59
N PRO A 151 -8.06 -23.26 12.57
CA PRO A 151 -8.79 -22.03 12.31
C PRO A 151 -7.93 -21.02 11.53
N GLU A 152 -8.59 -20.31 10.61
CA GLU A 152 -8.05 -19.23 9.77
C GLU A 152 -7.16 -18.25 10.57
N ASP A 153 -5.85 -18.40 10.47
CA ASP A 153 -4.92 -17.31 10.73
C ASP A 153 -4.66 -16.60 9.40
N SER A 154 -5.49 -15.58 9.12
CA SER A 154 -5.36 -14.67 7.97
C SER A 154 -4.10 -13.79 8.08
N ASN A 155 -2.93 -14.40 8.13
CA ASN A 155 -1.66 -13.72 8.36
C ASN A 155 -1.13 -13.03 7.09
N THR A 156 -1.77 -11.92 6.75
CA THR A 156 -1.29 -11.02 5.70
C THR A 156 -0.16 -10.17 6.26
N GLN A 157 1.07 -10.70 6.37
CA GLN A 157 2.20 -9.93 6.91
C GLN A 157 2.42 -8.63 6.12
N ILE A 158 2.21 -7.50 6.77
CA ILE A 158 2.52 -6.18 6.20
C ILE A 158 3.97 -5.87 6.54
N SER A 159 4.81 -5.74 5.52
CA SER A 159 6.23 -5.42 5.68
C SER A 159 6.40 -3.91 5.80
N LEU A 160 6.70 -3.40 7.00
CA LEU A 160 6.95 -1.98 7.22
C LEU A 160 8.46 -1.68 7.34
N PRO A 161 8.96 -0.61 6.68
CA PRO A 161 10.40 -0.36 6.49
C PRO A 161 11.17 -0.02 7.78
N ILE A 162 10.50 0.13 8.93
CA ILE A 162 11.12 0.44 10.23
C ILE A 162 10.78 -0.62 11.29
N PHE A 163 9.63 -1.29 11.17
CA PHE A 163 9.08 -2.17 12.21
C PHE A 163 9.11 -3.66 11.85
N GLY A 164 9.54 -4.02 10.63
CA GLY A 164 9.59 -5.40 10.17
C GLY A 164 8.22 -5.94 9.72
N ASN A 165 8.09 -7.26 9.63
CA ASN A 165 6.84 -7.91 9.26
C ASN A 165 5.88 -7.87 10.46
N ILE A 166 4.76 -7.17 10.31
CA ILE A 166 3.72 -7.10 11.33
C ILE A 166 2.51 -7.89 10.84
N ASP A 167 2.02 -8.82 11.66
CA ASP A 167 0.75 -9.51 11.43
C ASP A 167 -0.42 -8.56 11.73
N PRO A 168 -1.21 -8.15 10.72
CA PRO A 168 -2.39 -7.32 10.94
C PRO A 168 -3.44 -8.05 11.79
N SER A 169 -3.41 -9.38 11.84
CA SER A 169 -4.31 -10.23 12.63
C SER A 169 -4.00 -10.20 14.13
N LYS A 170 -2.79 -9.77 14.51
CA LYS A 170 -2.37 -9.56 15.91
C LYS A 170 -2.59 -8.13 16.38
N LEU A 171 -2.89 -7.20 15.47
CA LEU A 171 -3.32 -5.85 15.81
C LEU A 171 -4.85 -5.81 15.88
N SER A 172 -5.39 -5.17 16.91
CA SER A 172 -6.81 -4.82 16.89
C SER A 172 -7.08 -3.88 15.70
N LEU A 173 -8.24 -4.05 15.03
CA LEU A 173 -8.63 -3.20 13.89
C LEU A 173 -8.44 -1.69 14.14
N PRO A 174 -8.72 -1.13 15.34
CA PRO A 174 -8.43 0.28 15.62
C PRO A 174 -6.93 0.61 15.57
N LEU A 175 -6.08 -0.26 16.09
CA LEU A 175 -4.63 -0.03 16.10
C LEU A 175 -4.04 -0.14 14.69
N LEU A 176 -4.53 -1.09 13.89
CA LEU A 176 -4.20 -1.18 12.47
C LEU A 176 -4.61 0.09 11.72
N THR A 177 -5.83 0.57 11.96
CA THR A 177 -6.35 1.81 11.37
C THR A 177 -5.42 2.99 11.66
N ILE A 178 -5.05 3.18 12.92
CA ILE A 178 -4.16 4.27 13.35
C ILE A 178 -2.78 4.12 12.69
N ALA A 179 -2.20 2.92 12.69
CA ALA A 179 -0.88 2.68 12.14
C ALA A 179 -0.82 2.97 10.63
N VAL A 180 -1.74 2.39 9.85
CA VAL A 180 -1.77 2.56 8.40
C VAL A 180 -2.07 4.00 8.02
N ALA A 181 -3.08 4.62 8.64
CA ALA A 181 -3.44 6.01 8.36
C ALA A 181 -2.33 7.00 8.75
N ALA A 182 -1.61 6.75 9.85
CA ALA A 182 -0.48 7.59 10.22
C ALA A 182 0.65 7.49 9.20
N ILE A 183 0.98 6.28 8.74
CA ILE A 183 2.03 6.07 7.72
C ILE A 183 1.62 6.73 6.40
N ASP A 184 0.36 6.63 6.02
CA ASP A 184 -0.17 7.27 4.81
C ASP A 184 -0.19 8.81 4.91
N GLY A 185 -0.50 9.38 6.08
CA GLY A 185 -0.47 10.84 6.30
C GLY A 185 0.91 11.45 6.01
N PHE A 186 1.99 10.75 6.36
CA PHE A 186 3.37 11.15 6.04
C PHE A 186 3.75 10.94 4.56
N ASN A 187 2.86 11.29 3.62
CA ASN A 187 3.08 11.18 2.19
C ASN A 187 3.89 12.38 1.65
N PRO A 188 5.02 12.14 0.94
CA PRO A 188 5.80 13.22 0.36
C PRO A 188 5.01 14.10 -0.61
N CYS A 189 4.01 13.56 -1.33
CA CYS A 189 3.17 14.31 -2.26
C CYS A 189 2.33 15.36 -1.52
N ALA A 190 1.69 15.00 -0.40
CA ALA A 190 0.87 15.90 0.42
C ALA A 190 1.71 16.99 1.09
N MET A 191 2.85 16.63 1.68
CA MET A 191 3.71 17.57 2.41
C MET A 191 4.22 18.74 1.54
N TRP A 192 4.59 18.50 0.28
CA TRP A 192 5.06 19.58 -0.61
C TRP A 192 3.94 20.56 -0.98
N VAL A 193 2.72 20.06 -1.13
CA VAL A 193 1.55 20.90 -1.40
C VAL A 193 1.20 21.71 -0.16
N LEU A 194 1.24 21.10 1.02
CA LEU A 194 0.99 21.82 2.26
C LEU A 194 1.97 22.98 2.44
N ILE A 195 3.27 22.77 2.15
CA ILE A 195 4.27 23.84 2.17
C ILE A 195 3.94 24.95 1.16
N PHE A 196 3.50 24.60 -0.05
CA PHE A 196 3.07 25.57 -1.06
C PHE A 196 1.87 26.39 -0.57
N LEU A 197 0.86 25.74 0.02
CA LEU A 197 -0.30 26.41 0.59
C LEU A 197 0.10 27.34 1.73
N ILE A 198 0.92 26.87 2.67
CA ILE A 198 1.44 27.68 3.79
C ILE A 198 2.16 28.91 3.24
N SER A 199 2.99 28.75 2.21
CA SER A 199 3.72 29.87 1.59
C SER A 199 2.78 30.92 0.99
N LEU A 200 1.65 30.49 0.41
CA LEU A 200 0.63 31.40 -0.12
C LEU A 200 -0.12 32.12 1.01
N LEU A 201 -0.47 31.40 2.08
CA LEU A 201 -1.25 31.92 3.20
C LEU A 201 -0.45 32.86 4.10
N LEU A 202 0.82 32.57 4.37
CA LEU A 202 1.66 33.37 5.26
C LEU A 202 1.94 34.82 4.76
N GLY A 203 1.71 35.09 3.48
CA GLY A 203 1.79 36.44 2.90
C GLY A 203 0.54 37.30 3.11
N MET A 204 -0.51 36.75 3.73
CA MET A 204 -1.80 37.41 3.92
C MET A 204 -1.84 38.22 5.22
N GLN A 205 -2.30 39.47 5.16
CA GLN A 205 -2.41 40.34 6.34
C GLN A 205 -3.57 39.95 7.27
N ASP A 206 -4.67 39.45 6.70
CA ASP A 206 -5.84 39.03 7.47
C ASP A 206 -5.66 37.63 8.06
N ARG A 207 -5.36 37.60 9.37
CA ARG A 207 -5.20 36.35 10.14
C ARG A 207 -6.46 35.49 10.15
N LYS A 208 -7.67 36.08 10.21
CA LYS A 208 -8.91 35.29 10.23
C LYS A 208 -9.11 34.59 8.90
N LYS A 209 -8.93 35.33 7.81
CA LYS A 209 -9.02 34.77 6.45
C LYS A 209 -8.00 33.66 6.23
N MET A 210 -6.78 33.83 6.74
CA MET A 210 -5.71 32.81 6.69
C MET A 210 -6.14 31.49 7.35
N TRP A 211 -6.68 31.52 8.57
CA TRP A 211 -7.17 30.33 9.27
C TRP A 211 -8.37 29.68 8.58
N ILE A 212 -9.32 30.48 8.08
CA ILE A 212 -10.51 29.94 7.39
C ILE A 212 -10.10 29.23 6.09
N LEU A 213 -9.23 29.85 5.30
CA LEU A 213 -8.78 29.31 4.03
C LEU A 213 -7.94 28.03 4.21
N GLY A 214 -7.01 28.02 5.16
CA GLY A 214 -6.24 26.80 5.46
C GLY A 214 -7.08 25.69 6.10
N GLY A 215 -8.01 26.02 7.00
CA GLY A 215 -8.97 25.06 7.53
C GLY A 215 -9.87 24.48 6.43
N ALA A 216 -10.33 25.30 5.49
CA ALA A 216 -11.11 24.84 4.34
C ALA A 216 -10.32 23.88 3.45
N PHE A 217 -9.02 24.10 3.26
CA PHE A 217 -8.16 23.16 2.55
C PHE A 217 -8.10 21.79 3.23
N ILE A 218 -7.85 21.76 4.55
CA ILE A 218 -7.74 20.52 5.34
C ILE A 218 -9.08 19.77 5.31
N VAL A 219 -10.19 20.47 5.56
CA VAL A 219 -11.54 19.86 5.55
C VAL A 219 -11.90 19.34 4.16
N ALA A 220 -11.64 20.13 3.10
CA ALA A 220 -11.91 19.69 1.74
C ALA A 220 -11.05 18.48 1.35
N SER A 221 -9.78 18.46 1.75
CA SER A 221 -8.87 17.34 1.51
C SER A 221 -9.37 16.07 2.20
N GLY A 222 -9.63 16.13 3.52
CA GLY A 222 -10.17 15.00 4.27
C GLY A 222 -11.50 14.49 3.71
N LEU A 223 -12.41 15.39 3.31
CA LEU A 223 -13.68 15.00 2.71
C LEU A 223 -13.48 14.26 1.38
N VAL A 224 -12.66 14.81 0.48
CA VAL A 224 -12.36 14.21 -0.82
C VAL A 224 -11.72 12.84 -0.63
N TYR A 225 -10.75 12.74 0.29
CA TYR A 225 -10.08 11.50 0.63
C TYR A 225 -11.04 10.45 1.20
N PHE A 226 -11.91 10.83 2.14
CA PHE A 226 -12.94 9.96 2.69
C PHE A 226 -13.94 9.48 1.62
N LEU A 227 -14.34 10.36 0.70
CA LEU A 227 -15.19 9.98 -0.43
C LEU A 227 -14.49 8.96 -1.34
N PHE A 228 -13.18 9.11 -1.57
CA PHE A 228 -12.41 8.11 -2.32
C PHE A 228 -12.34 6.77 -1.61
N LEU A 229 -12.04 6.74 -0.31
CA LEU A 229 -12.07 5.52 0.51
C LEU A 229 -13.44 4.85 0.51
N SER A 230 -14.51 5.64 0.57
CA SER A 230 -15.90 5.16 0.60
C SER A 230 -16.37 4.62 -0.75
N ALA A 231 -15.92 5.23 -1.86
CA ALA A 231 -16.32 4.88 -3.23
C ALA A 231 -15.57 3.65 -3.79
N TRP A 232 -14.98 2.83 -2.91
CA TRP A 232 -14.08 1.69 -3.19
C TRP A 232 -14.56 0.70 -4.29
N LEU A 233 -15.87 0.53 -4.46
CA LEU A 233 -16.46 -0.49 -5.32
C LEU A 233 -16.53 -0.08 -6.81
N ASN A 234 -15.38 -0.26 -7.50
CA ASN A 234 -15.20 -0.63 -8.92
C ASN A 234 -13.76 -0.32 -9.43
N LEU A 235 -12.86 0.13 -8.55
CA LEU A 235 -11.54 0.67 -8.92
C LEU A 235 -10.52 -0.38 -9.43
N PHE A 236 -10.85 -1.68 -9.43
CA PHE A 236 -9.98 -2.72 -9.98
C PHE A 236 -9.77 -2.58 -11.50
N LEU A 237 -10.71 -1.97 -12.23
CA LEU A 237 -10.53 -1.58 -13.64
C LEU A 237 -9.60 -0.36 -13.82
N PHE A 238 -9.32 0.39 -12.75
CA PHE A 238 -8.49 1.59 -12.76
C PHE A 238 -7.01 1.31 -12.46
N LEU A 239 -6.66 0.16 -11.88
CA LEU A 239 -5.27 -0.20 -11.55
C LEU A 239 -4.34 -0.20 -12.78
N GLY A 240 -4.86 -0.57 -13.95
CA GLY A 240 -4.12 -0.44 -15.22
C GLY A 240 -3.84 1.02 -15.62
N PHE A 241 -4.78 1.93 -15.33
CA PHE A 241 -4.65 3.37 -15.60
C PHE A 241 -3.77 4.09 -14.55
N ILE A 242 -3.77 3.62 -13.30
CA ILE A 242 -2.91 4.12 -12.22
C ILE A 242 -1.44 3.98 -12.60
N ALA A 243 -1.03 2.89 -13.24
CA ALA A 243 0.34 2.74 -13.71
C ALA A 243 0.73 3.81 -14.75
N ALA A 244 -0.16 4.12 -15.69
CA ALA A 244 0.07 5.16 -16.69
C ALA A 244 0.13 6.57 -16.07
N ILE A 245 -0.81 6.90 -15.17
CA ILE A 245 -0.79 8.18 -14.44
C ILE A 245 0.46 8.30 -13.58
N ARG A 246 0.85 7.24 -12.87
CA ARG A 246 2.06 7.21 -12.04
C ARG A 246 3.32 7.46 -12.87
N ILE A 247 3.44 6.82 -14.03
CA ILE A 247 4.55 7.06 -14.96
C ILE A 247 4.53 8.51 -15.45
N ALA A 248 3.35 9.05 -15.78
CA ALA A 248 3.22 10.46 -16.19
C ALA A 248 3.66 11.43 -15.09
N ILE A 249 3.21 11.23 -13.85
CA ILE A 249 3.63 12.02 -12.67
C ILE A 249 5.14 11.85 -12.43
N GLY A 250 5.65 10.63 -12.54
CA GLY A 250 7.07 10.33 -12.43
C GLY A 250 7.91 11.10 -13.47
N ILE A 251 7.45 11.17 -14.72
CA ILE A 251 8.12 11.94 -15.79
C ILE A 251 8.13 13.44 -15.45
N VAL A 252 6.99 13.97 -14.98
CA VAL A 252 6.90 15.38 -14.55
C VAL A 252 7.83 15.67 -13.38
N ALA A 253 7.89 14.77 -12.39
CA ALA A 253 8.80 14.87 -11.24
C ALA A 253 10.27 14.77 -11.65
N VAL A 254 10.65 13.85 -12.55
CA VAL A 254 12.01 13.78 -13.08
C VAL A 254 12.37 15.07 -13.83
N GLY A 255 11.44 15.59 -14.65
CA GLY A 255 11.62 16.85 -15.37
C GLY A 255 11.79 18.05 -14.44
N SER A 256 10.93 18.18 -13.41
CA SER A 256 11.01 19.28 -12.44
C SER A 256 12.26 19.15 -11.56
N GLY A 257 12.58 17.95 -11.08
CA GLY A 257 13.80 17.67 -10.33
C GLY A 257 15.06 18.02 -11.13
N ALA A 258 15.15 17.59 -12.39
CA ALA A 258 16.26 17.91 -13.28
C ALA A 258 16.38 19.43 -13.53
N TYR A 259 15.25 20.12 -13.68
CA TYR A 259 15.22 21.58 -13.79
C TYR A 259 15.77 22.26 -12.53
N HIS A 260 15.35 21.82 -11.33
CA HIS A 260 15.84 22.36 -10.05
C HIS A 260 17.35 22.11 -9.86
N LEU A 261 17.88 20.93 -10.21
CA LEU A 261 19.33 20.67 -10.21
C LEU A 261 20.08 21.54 -11.21
N LYS A 262 19.53 21.71 -12.43
CA LYS A 262 20.12 22.57 -13.46
C LYS A 262 20.17 24.02 -13.00
N GLU A 263 19.10 24.51 -12.37
CA GLU A 263 19.05 25.86 -11.83
C GLU A 263 20.06 26.03 -10.67
N TRP A 264 20.23 25.05 -9.80
CA TRP A 264 21.29 25.08 -8.78
C TRP A 264 22.70 25.16 -9.38
N TRP A 265 22.95 24.41 -10.47
CA TRP A 265 24.25 24.38 -11.14
C TRP A 265 24.55 25.68 -11.90
N THR A 266 23.55 26.21 -12.62
CA THR A 266 23.70 27.41 -13.46
C THR A 266 23.59 28.72 -12.68
N ASN A 267 22.81 28.76 -11.60
CA ASN A 267 22.58 29.95 -10.79
C ASN A 267 23.43 29.95 -9.51
N ARG A 268 24.75 30.05 -9.68
CA ARG A 268 25.72 29.99 -8.57
C ARG A 268 25.62 31.14 -7.57
N LEU A 269 25.01 32.26 -7.93
CA LEU A 269 24.84 33.40 -7.02
C LEU A 269 23.62 33.25 -6.10
N GLY A 270 22.75 32.26 -6.33
CA GLY A 270 21.45 32.16 -5.63
C GLY A 270 20.55 33.38 -5.88
N ALA A 271 20.92 34.23 -6.84
CA ALA A 271 20.14 35.37 -7.24
C ALA A 271 18.86 34.82 -7.85
N CYS A 272 17.69 35.20 -7.34
CA CYS A 272 16.47 34.96 -8.09
C CYS A 272 16.71 35.50 -9.51
N LYS A 273 16.65 34.62 -10.53
CA LYS A 273 16.50 35.05 -11.92
C LYS A 273 15.12 35.68 -12.04
N VAL A 274 14.97 36.87 -11.48
CA VAL A 274 13.93 37.83 -11.85
C VAL A 274 14.48 38.57 -13.07
N GLY A 275 14.57 37.82 -14.16
CA GLY A 275 14.82 38.29 -15.52
C GLY A 275 14.34 37.16 -16.41
N ASP A 276 13.22 37.25 -17.13
CA ASP A 276 12.50 38.41 -17.67
C ASP A 276 11.28 38.88 -16.85
N GLY A 277 11.26 40.19 -16.58
CA GLY A 277 10.44 40.86 -15.57
C GLY A 277 9.05 41.36 -15.98
N GLU A 278 8.48 40.95 -17.11
CA GLU A 278 7.11 41.40 -17.49
C GLU A 278 6.04 40.30 -17.44
N HIS A 279 6.26 39.14 -18.06
CA HIS A 279 5.22 38.10 -18.13
C HIS A 279 4.97 37.42 -16.78
N LYS A 280 6.04 37.04 -16.06
CA LYS A 280 5.92 36.47 -14.71
C LYS A 280 5.37 37.49 -13.71
N ARG A 281 5.74 38.77 -13.81
CA ARG A 281 5.15 39.84 -12.99
C ARG A 281 3.68 40.06 -13.32
N LYS A 282 3.28 40.13 -14.59
CA LYS A 282 1.85 40.18 -14.97
C LYS A 282 1.04 38.99 -14.48
N ILE A 283 1.58 37.78 -14.53
CA ILE A 283 0.89 36.57 -14.02
C ILE A 283 0.82 36.62 -12.49
N MET A 284 1.92 36.95 -11.81
CA MET A 284 1.99 37.06 -10.36
C MET A 284 1.14 38.22 -9.83
N ASP A 285 1.06 39.34 -10.54
CA ASP A 285 0.25 40.53 -10.22
C ASP A 285 -1.22 40.29 -10.56
N ARG A 286 -1.55 39.49 -11.59
CA ARG A 286 -2.92 38.98 -11.79
C ARG A 286 -3.32 38.03 -10.68
N PHE A 287 -2.45 37.07 -10.31
CA PHE A 287 -2.69 36.18 -9.18
C PHE A 287 -2.82 36.97 -7.88
N ARG A 288 -1.94 37.95 -7.64
CA ARG A 288 -2.03 38.85 -6.49
C ARG A 288 -3.30 39.65 -6.56
N ASN A 289 -3.71 40.26 -7.67
CA ASN A 289 -4.96 41.03 -7.73
C ASN A 289 -6.20 40.13 -7.54
N ILE A 290 -6.15 38.88 -8.00
CA ILE A 290 -7.20 37.87 -7.74
C ILE A 290 -7.25 37.51 -6.24
N VAL A 291 -6.09 37.42 -5.57
CA VAL A 291 -5.96 36.99 -4.17
C VAL A 291 -6.04 38.16 -3.17
N SER A 292 -5.64 39.36 -3.57
CA SER A 292 -5.28 40.49 -2.72
C SER A 292 -6.45 41.41 -2.42
N GLU A 293 -7.48 41.51 -3.26
CA GLU A 293 -8.56 42.45 -2.94
C GLU A 293 -10.02 41.98 -3.01
N GLN A 294 -10.55 41.18 -3.95
CA GLN A 294 -12.03 41.27 -4.14
C GLN A 294 -12.88 40.01 -4.35
N ASN A 295 -12.59 38.84 -3.75
CA ASN A 295 -13.68 37.94 -3.33
C ASN A 295 -13.17 36.79 -2.45
N PHE A 296 -13.50 36.83 -1.16
CA PHE A 296 -13.28 35.73 -0.21
C PHE A 296 -13.74 34.38 -0.78
N TRP A 297 -14.91 34.37 -1.43
CA TRP A 297 -15.48 33.19 -2.09
C TRP A 297 -14.65 32.63 -3.24
N LEU A 298 -13.99 33.50 -4.01
CA LEU A 298 -13.15 33.06 -5.13
C LEU A 298 -11.85 32.41 -4.61
N ALA A 299 -11.29 32.97 -3.53
CA ALA A 299 -10.15 32.38 -2.84
C ALA A 299 -10.51 31.02 -2.19
N LEU A 300 -11.68 30.94 -1.58
CA LEU A 300 -12.21 29.70 -0.99
C LEU A 300 -12.41 28.62 -2.07
N ALA A 301 -13.05 28.96 -3.19
CA ALA A 301 -13.24 28.06 -4.31
C ALA A 301 -11.90 27.60 -4.92
N GLY A 302 -10.95 28.53 -5.07
CA GLY A 302 -9.60 28.21 -5.55
C GLY A 302 -8.89 27.22 -4.64
N ILE A 303 -8.98 27.39 -3.32
CA ILE A 303 -8.36 26.47 -2.36
C ILE A 303 -9.02 25.09 -2.36
N ILE A 304 -10.35 25.03 -2.46
CA ILE A 304 -11.06 23.75 -2.58
C ILE A 304 -10.65 23.03 -3.88
N ALA A 305 -10.53 23.76 -5.00
CA ALA A 305 -10.08 23.18 -6.26
C ALA A 305 -8.64 22.65 -6.18
N VAL A 306 -7.75 23.36 -5.48
CA VAL A 306 -6.38 22.89 -5.20
C VAL A 306 -6.42 21.63 -4.33
N ALA A 307 -7.22 21.60 -3.26
CA ALA A 307 -7.39 20.43 -2.39
C ALA A 307 -7.82 19.18 -3.18
N ILE A 308 -8.87 19.31 -4.03
CA ILE A 308 -9.34 18.20 -4.89
C ILE A 308 -8.22 17.72 -5.83
N SER A 309 -7.55 18.65 -6.50
CA SER A 309 -6.50 18.32 -7.48
C SER A 309 -5.34 17.57 -6.83
N VAL A 310 -4.98 17.96 -5.60
CA VAL A 310 -3.88 17.36 -4.84
C VAL A 310 -4.24 15.99 -4.33
N ASN A 311 -5.44 15.82 -3.77
CA ASN A 311 -5.91 14.52 -3.28
C ASN A 311 -6.00 13.49 -4.40
N LEU A 312 -6.27 13.92 -5.65
CA LEU A 312 -6.24 13.03 -6.81
C LEU A 312 -4.81 12.55 -7.15
N VAL A 313 -3.81 13.42 -7.01
CA VAL A 313 -2.39 13.07 -7.19
C VAL A 313 -1.91 12.17 -6.05
N GLU A 314 -2.29 12.51 -4.82
CA GLU A 314 -1.99 11.75 -3.62
C GLU A 314 -2.53 10.32 -3.66
N LEU A 315 -3.78 10.15 -4.13
CA LEU A 315 -4.37 8.84 -4.36
C LEU A 315 -3.45 7.97 -5.23
N VAL A 316 -2.80 8.54 -6.24
CA VAL A 316 -1.87 7.78 -7.10
C VAL A 316 -0.52 7.52 -6.40
N CYS A 317 -0.09 8.42 -5.51
CA CYS A 317 1.16 8.29 -4.75
C CYS A 317 1.08 7.23 -3.64
N SER A 318 -0.06 7.09 -2.95
CA SER A 318 -0.20 6.22 -1.77
C SER A 318 -1.35 5.21 -1.81
N ALA A 319 -2.02 5.01 -2.94
CA ALA A 319 -3.15 4.08 -3.11
C ALA A 319 -2.95 2.66 -2.54
N GLY A 320 -1.71 2.18 -2.41
CA GLY A 320 -1.41 0.85 -1.87
C GLY A 320 -1.91 0.66 -0.43
N LEU A 321 -1.64 1.61 0.47
CA LEU A 321 -1.99 1.51 1.88
C LEU A 321 -3.52 1.52 2.11
N PRO A 322 -4.30 2.47 1.55
CA PRO A 322 -5.75 2.42 1.54
C PRO A 322 -6.31 1.12 0.99
N ALA A 323 -5.70 0.60 -0.07
CA ALA A 323 -6.16 -0.63 -0.70
C ALA A 323 -6.03 -1.85 0.18
N ILE A 324 -4.89 -2.00 0.84
CA ILE A 324 -4.68 -3.11 1.77
C ILE A 324 -5.66 -2.96 2.95
N TYR A 325 -5.79 -1.77 3.50
CA TYR A 325 -6.65 -1.50 4.64
C TYR A 325 -8.14 -1.78 4.35
N THR A 326 -8.69 -1.28 3.25
CA THR A 326 -10.11 -1.52 2.89
C THR A 326 -10.38 -2.99 2.56
N ASN A 327 -9.40 -3.72 2.02
CA ASN A 327 -9.52 -5.18 1.85
C ASN A 327 -9.59 -5.92 3.20
N VAL A 328 -8.75 -5.55 4.17
CA VAL A 328 -8.81 -6.10 5.53
C VAL A 328 -10.16 -5.78 6.18
N LEU A 329 -10.65 -4.55 6.00
CA LEU A 329 -11.93 -4.09 6.55
C LEU A 329 -13.14 -4.81 5.93
N ALA A 330 -13.07 -5.11 4.63
CA ALA A 330 -14.09 -5.89 3.92
C ALA A 330 -14.09 -7.37 4.35
N GLY A 331 -12.93 -7.94 4.69
CA GLY A 331 -12.81 -9.31 5.22
C GLY A 331 -13.26 -9.47 6.67
N ALA A 332 -13.35 -8.37 7.43
CA ALA A 332 -13.72 -8.39 8.85
C ALA A 332 -15.23 -8.55 9.13
N HIS A 333 -16.07 -8.74 8.10
CA HIS A 333 -17.53 -8.93 8.22
C HIS A 333 -18.26 -7.86 9.08
N LEU A 334 -17.83 -6.62 8.99
CA LEU A 334 -18.38 -5.50 9.75
C LEU A 334 -19.76 -5.06 9.25
N ASN A 335 -20.57 -4.51 10.14
CA ASN A 335 -21.79 -3.79 9.72
C ASN A 335 -21.40 -2.47 9.02
N ALA A 336 -22.29 -1.93 8.18
CA ALA A 336 -22.03 -0.72 7.40
C ALA A 336 -21.58 0.47 8.26
N ILE A 337 -22.21 0.68 9.42
CA ILE A 337 -21.85 1.79 10.33
C ILE A 337 -20.43 1.63 10.86
N GLU A 338 -20.06 0.42 11.29
CA GLU A 338 -18.73 0.12 11.80
C GLU A 338 -17.67 0.33 10.72
N TYR A 339 -17.93 -0.14 9.51
CA TYR A 339 -17.08 0.07 8.34
C TYR A 339 -16.81 1.56 8.11
N TYR A 340 -17.86 2.39 8.05
CA TYR A 340 -17.69 3.84 7.85
C TYR A 340 -17.05 4.56 9.04
N LEU A 341 -17.25 4.08 10.28
CA LEU A 341 -16.55 4.61 11.45
C LEU A 341 -15.04 4.35 11.38
N TYR A 342 -14.65 3.18 10.88
CA TYR A 342 -13.24 2.85 10.65
C TYR A 342 -12.62 3.68 9.51
N LEU A 343 -13.36 3.94 8.43
CA LEU A 343 -12.92 4.89 7.39
C LEU A 343 -12.81 6.33 7.91
N PHE A 344 -13.73 6.71 8.80
CA PHE A 344 -13.73 8.02 9.42
C PHE A 344 -12.54 8.18 10.39
N LEU A 345 -12.25 7.16 11.18
CA LEU A 345 -11.05 7.11 12.03
C LEU A 345 -9.79 7.20 11.18
N TYR A 346 -9.72 6.45 10.08
CA TYR A 346 -8.61 6.53 9.13
C TYR A 346 -8.38 7.96 8.67
N MET A 347 -9.43 8.63 8.16
CA MET A 347 -9.36 10.02 7.70
C MET A 347 -8.84 10.97 8.79
N ILE A 348 -9.32 10.84 10.04
CA ILE A 348 -8.87 11.72 11.14
C ILE A 348 -7.37 11.57 11.39
N ILE A 349 -6.87 10.34 11.45
CA ILE A 349 -5.45 10.08 11.70
C ILE A 349 -4.62 10.52 10.50
N PHE A 350 -5.09 10.26 9.29
CA PHE A 350 -4.45 10.68 8.04
C PHE A 350 -4.31 12.21 7.96
N MET A 351 -5.33 13.00 8.32
CA MET A 351 -5.26 14.47 8.29
C MET A 351 -4.52 15.10 9.49
N LEU A 352 -4.08 14.29 10.47
CA LEU A 352 -3.56 14.78 11.74
C LEU A 352 -2.22 15.51 11.57
N ASP A 353 -1.33 14.98 10.75
CA ASP A 353 -0.01 15.55 10.51
C ASP A 353 -0.10 16.85 9.68
N ASP A 354 -0.97 16.88 8.67
CA ASP A 354 -1.32 18.08 7.91
C ASP A 354 -1.85 19.20 8.82
N MET A 355 -2.77 18.86 9.73
CA MET A 355 -3.29 19.80 10.72
C MET A 355 -2.18 20.30 11.65
N LEU A 356 -1.29 19.41 12.11
CA LEU A 356 -0.19 19.75 13.00
C LEU A 356 0.82 20.70 12.31
N ILE A 357 1.25 20.38 11.10
CA ILE A 357 2.17 21.21 10.32
C ILE A 357 1.53 22.57 10.00
N PHE A 358 0.26 22.60 9.62
CA PHE A 358 -0.47 23.83 9.37
C PHE A 358 -0.55 24.72 10.63
N VAL A 359 -0.94 24.16 11.78
CA VAL A 359 -1.05 24.91 13.04
C VAL A 359 0.31 25.45 13.48
N ILE A 360 1.37 24.63 13.41
CA ILE A 360 2.73 25.06 13.74
C ILE A 360 3.11 26.22 12.82
N ALA A 361 2.93 26.07 11.51
CA ALA A 361 3.30 27.10 10.56
C ALA A 361 2.55 28.41 10.78
N MET A 362 1.23 28.38 10.98
CA MET A 362 0.42 29.58 11.15
C MET A 362 0.66 30.31 12.48
N THR A 363 1.14 29.61 13.51
CA THR A 363 1.42 30.19 14.83
C THR A 363 2.88 30.65 14.99
N THR A 364 3.85 29.91 14.44
CA THR A 364 5.29 30.18 14.65
C THR A 364 5.96 30.92 13.50
N LEU A 365 5.57 30.69 12.24
CA LEU A 365 6.27 31.29 11.10
C LEU A 365 5.76 32.72 10.85
N HIS A 366 6.65 33.68 11.10
CA HIS A 366 6.58 34.99 10.46
C HIS A 366 7.50 34.93 9.25
N VAL A 367 6.99 35.27 8.06
CA VAL A 367 7.78 35.27 6.82
C VAL A 367 8.89 36.29 6.96
N THR A 368 10.05 35.82 7.40
CA THR A 368 11.31 36.54 7.26
C THR A 368 11.84 36.18 5.88
N GLY A 369 12.14 37.19 5.06
CA GLY A 369 12.43 37.00 3.64
C GLY A 369 13.46 35.89 3.40
N ILE A 370 13.08 34.92 2.56
CA ILE A 370 13.92 33.77 2.22
C ILE A 370 15.23 34.29 1.63
N SER A 371 16.35 34.04 2.31
CA SER A 371 17.69 34.41 1.86
C SER A 371 18.02 33.75 0.52
N ALA A 372 18.73 34.46 -0.37
CA ALA A 372 19.25 33.94 -1.64
C ALA A 372 20.06 32.63 -1.47
N LYS A 373 20.72 32.47 -0.31
CA LYS A 373 21.46 31.26 0.06
C LYS A 373 20.52 30.07 0.32
N TYR A 374 19.36 30.33 0.93
CA TYR A 374 18.34 29.33 1.22
C TYR A 374 17.63 28.87 -0.06
N SER A 375 17.31 29.79 -0.97
CA SER A 375 16.73 29.46 -2.28
C SER A 375 17.63 28.53 -3.09
N ARG A 376 18.95 28.81 -3.11
CA ARG A 376 19.92 27.95 -3.80
C ARG A 376 19.97 26.53 -3.20
N TRP A 377 20.07 26.40 -1.88
CA TRP A 377 20.11 25.08 -1.23
C TRP A 377 18.78 24.33 -1.34
N SER A 378 17.65 25.04 -1.31
CA SER A 378 16.32 24.48 -1.55
C SER A 378 16.20 23.86 -2.95
N ASN A 379 16.71 24.53 -3.99
CA ASN A 379 16.74 23.97 -5.35
C ASN A 379 17.60 22.70 -5.45
N LEU A 380 18.71 22.61 -4.71
CA LEU A 380 19.52 21.40 -4.68
C LEU A 380 18.79 20.26 -3.96
N VAL A 381 18.39 20.47 -2.70
CA VAL A 381 17.81 19.43 -1.85
C VAL A 381 16.45 19.01 -2.40
N GLY A 382 15.57 19.96 -2.68
CA GLY A 382 14.25 19.70 -3.26
C GLY A 382 14.37 19.06 -4.64
N GLY A 383 15.28 19.53 -5.48
CA GLY A 383 15.53 18.93 -6.80
C GLY A 383 15.98 17.47 -6.72
N VAL A 384 16.92 17.15 -5.81
CA VAL A 384 17.42 15.78 -5.61
C VAL A 384 16.30 14.87 -5.09
N VAL A 385 15.54 15.34 -4.08
CA VAL A 385 14.43 14.57 -3.51
C VAL A 385 13.35 14.29 -4.56
N ILE A 386 12.91 15.32 -5.30
CA ILE A 386 11.87 15.17 -6.33
C ILE A 386 12.35 14.27 -7.47
N LEU A 387 13.63 14.39 -7.88
CA LEU A 387 14.20 13.55 -8.93
C LEU A 387 14.30 12.07 -8.50
N LEU A 388 14.74 11.80 -7.27
CA LEU A 388 14.77 10.44 -6.72
C LEU A 388 13.37 9.83 -6.62
N LEU A 389 12.39 10.60 -6.11
CA LEU A 389 11.00 10.15 -6.04
C LEU A 389 10.43 9.86 -7.45
N GLY A 390 10.67 10.74 -8.42
CA GLY A 390 10.26 10.54 -9.81
C GLY A 390 10.86 9.29 -10.44
N LEU A 391 12.16 9.04 -10.22
CA LEU A 391 12.84 7.81 -10.69
C LEU A 391 12.27 6.55 -10.02
N LEU A 392 12.03 6.59 -8.71
CA LEU A 392 11.45 5.46 -7.99
C LEU A 392 10.03 5.15 -8.47
N LEU A 393 9.19 6.17 -8.72
CA LEU A 393 7.84 5.97 -9.27
C LEU A 393 7.83 5.32 -10.66
N ILE A 394 8.88 5.54 -11.47
CA ILE A 394 9.01 4.94 -12.81
C ILE A 394 9.59 3.52 -12.73
N PHE A 395 10.72 3.33 -12.04
CA PHE A 395 11.52 2.10 -12.13
C PHE A 395 11.29 1.11 -10.97
N LYS A 396 10.98 1.59 -9.77
CA LYS A 396 10.85 0.80 -8.52
C LYS A 396 9.66 1.28 -7.69
N PRO A 397 8.44 1.24 -8.24
CA PRO A 397 7.28 1.87 -7.61
C PRO A 397 6.91 1.26 -6.25
N GLY A 398 7.23 -0.02 -6.01
CA GLY A 398 6.99 -0.68 -4.72
C GLY A 398 7.79 -0.09 -3.55
N TRP A 399 8.85 0.70 -3.82
CA TRP A 399 9.61 1.38 -2.75
C TRP A 399 8.93 2.67 -2.28
N VAL A 400 8.01 3.21 -3.08
CA VAL A 400 7.29 4.46 -2.79
C VAL A 400 5.84 4.17 -2.43
N MET A 401 5.20 3.20 -3.10
CA MET A 401 3.78 2.91 -2.93
C MET A 401 3.45 1.94 -1.78
N PHE A 402 4.41 1.64 -0.88
CA PHE A 402 4.26 0.80 0.31
C PHE A 402 3.31 -0.41 0.15
N GLY A 403 3.46 -1.16 -0.96
CA GLY A 403 2.58 -2.26 -1.34
C GLY A 403 3.32 -3.38 -2.05
#